data_AF-A0A926ENN8-F1
#
_entry.id   AF-A0A926ENN8-F1
#
_cell.length_a   1.000
_cell.length_b   1.000
_cell.length_c   1.000
_cell.angle_alpha   90.00
_cell.angle_beta   90.00
_cell.angle_gamma   90.00
#
_symmetry.space_group_name_H-M   'P 1'
#
loop_
_entity.id
_entity.type
_entity.pdbx_description
1 polymer ?
#
loop_
_entity_poly.entity_id
_entity_poly.type
_entity_poly.pdbx_seq_one_letter_code
_entity_poly.pdbx_strand_id
1 'polypeptide(L)'
;MEESLIATTFLFSLVALISSSMLSDWALGYLDKRAIFDVQVFTVYNNIETKENLPNINYNFIDEFLKKRGYPFKDRVKVETYFLDKDDFHKRYKNDFPVLGISLSDYNHLISMIGASPISLEPNTFATQWQAIANEEEIKEFMEAHDTIQVDDNVLVQSNYPPLDNNLGESLYNLYTDVIYILPDEICENLMTANMNYYGITEKPISFSVASELEEYLHTTMENQDLVTMNTTDIRTKTIQQNEGISGTLMIRLILIYLGVVLIVMCFTILSLQQLADSSDFRYRFQVIDKLGVPKIRINKIILKQMSIWFGLPLVIGLLCGSVMIYYFIRSSSAQLSAYVGMKTILVNILLTGLILFILFGCYFATTWILFQRNIEGNK
;
A
#
# COMPACT_ATOMS: atom_id res chain seq x y z
N MET A 1 32.17 14.91 -13.79
CA MET A 1 30.98 15.68 -13.37
C MET A 1 29.79 15.36 -14.26
N GLU A 2 29.98 15.28 -15.59
CA GLU A 2 28.89 14.95 -16.52
C GLU A 2 28.44 13.48 -16.42
N GLU A 3 29.35 12.50 -16.36
CA GLU A 3 28.97 11.07 -16.25
C GLU A 3 28.25 10.74 -14.94
N SER A 4 28.65 11.36 -13.84
CA SER A 4 27.96 11.22 -12.55
C SER A 4 26.54 11.78 -12.60
N LEU A 5 26.31 12.88 -13.32
CA LEU A 5 24.99 13.47 -13.49
C LEU A 5 24.07 12.55 -14.32
N ILE A 6 24.60 11.95 -15.39
CA ILE A 6 23.88 10.99 -16.25
C ILE A 6 23.50 9.75 -15.45
N ALA A 7 24.45 9.15 -14.72
CA ALA A 7 24.18 7.99 -13.88
C ALA A 7 23.15 8.28 -12.78
N THR A 8 23.22 9.47 -12.17
CA THR A 8 22.25 9.90 -11.15
C THR A 8 20.86 10.12 -11.75
N THR A 9 20.78 10.77 -12.92
CA THR A 9 19.52 10.99 -13.64
C THR A 9 18.87 9.66 -14.04
N PHE A 10 19.68 8.70 -14.51
CA PHE A 10 19.24 7.35 -14.81
C PHE A 10 18.78 6.58 -13.57
N LEU A 11 19.46 6.75 -12.44
CA LEU A 11 19.02 6.15 -11.18
C LEU A 11 17.65 6.69 -10.74
N PHE A 12 17.46 8.01 -10.74
CA PHE A 12 16.18 8.63 -10.38
C PHE A 12 15.04 8.19 -11.29
N SER A 13 15.31 8.03 -12.59
CA SER A 13 14.28 7.58 -13.52
C SER A 13 13.90 6.12 -13.32
N LEU A 14 14.88 5.25 -13.05
CA LEU A 14 14.66 3.85 -12.72
C LEU A 14 13.81 3.71 -11.45
N VAL A 15 14.16 4.49 -10.42
CA VAL A 15 13.39 4.53 -9.16
C VAL A 15 11.97 5.03 -9.41
N ALA A 16 11.78 6.09 -10.19
CA ALA A 16 10.45 6.61 -10.50
C ALA A 16 9.57 5.56 -11.21
N LEU A 17 10.10 4.87 -12.24
CA LEU A 17 9.36 3.86 -12.98
C LEU A 17 8.98 2.64 -12.12
N ILE A 18 9.90 2.15 -11.30
CA ILE A 18 9.65 0.98 -10.45
C ILE A 18 8.69 1.33 -9.32
N SER A 19 8.92 2.47 -8.64
CA SER A 19 8.04 2.95 -7.57
C SER A 19 6.62 3.21 -8.07
N SER A 20 6.43 3.65 -9.32
CA SER A 20 5.11 3.85 -9.91
C SER A 20 4.22 2.61 -9.82
N SER A 21 4.74 1.46 -10.25
CA SER A 21 3.97 0.22 -10.24
C SER A 21 3.83 -0.31 -8.82
N MET A 22 4.92 -0.29 -8.03
CA MET A 22 4.91 -0.81 -6.66
C MET A 22 3.95 -0.06 -5.73
N LEU A 23 4.02 1.28 -5.70
CA LEU A 23 3.14 2.09 -4.85
C LEU A 23 1.69 1.95 -5.25
N SER A 24 1.43 1.84 -6.56
CA SER A 24 0.09 1.64 -7.05
C SER A 24 -0.49 0.28 -6.69
N ASP A 25 0.29 -0.80 -6.86
CA ASP A 25 -0.20 -2.13 -6.54
C ASP A 25 -0.38 -2.27 -5.02
N TRP A 26 0.50 -1.63 -4.25
CA TRP A 26 0.34 -1.51 -2.80
C TRP A 26 -0.96 -0.78 -2.44
N ALA A 27 -1.23 0.37 -3.06
CA ALA A 27 -2.43 1.15 -2.79
C ALA A 27 -3.71 0.40 -3.15
N LEU A 28 -3.72 -0.34 -4.27
CA LEU A 28 -4.86 -1.16 -4.68
C LEU A 28 -5.08 -2.36 -3.75
N GLY A 29 -4.01 -3.09 -3.40
CA GLY A 29 -4.11 -4.21 -2.47
C GLY A 29 -4.52 -3.76 -1.06
N TYR A 30 -4.02 -2.61 -0.62
CA TYR A 30 -4.42 -1.97 0.63
C TYR A 30 -5.91 -1.61 0.61
N LEU A 31 -6.39 -1.02 -0.49
CA LEU A 31 -7.80 -0.71 -0.70
C LEU A 31 -8.69 -1.96 -0.66
N ASP A 32 -8.27 -3.07 -1.28
CA ASP A 32 -9.00 -4.35 -1.27
C ASP A 32 -9.11 -4.96 0.14
N LYS A 33 -8.13 -4.70 1.01
CA LYS A 33 -8.15 -5.13 2.42
C LYS A 33 -8.93 -4.17 3.32
N ARG A 34 -9.09 -2.90 2.93
CA ARG A 34 -9.77 -1.89 3.74
C ARG A 34 -11.26 -1.75 3.44
N ALA A 35 -11.65 -1.81 2.16
CA ALA A 35 -13.00 -1.50 1.68
C ALA A 35 -13.88 -2.76 1.55
N ILE A 36 -14.12 -3.44 2.68
CA ILE A 36 -14.81 -4.73 2.72
C ILE A 36 -16.33 -4.57 2.63
N PHE A 37 -16.89 -3.78 3.55
CA PHE A 37 -18.31 -3.51 3.67
C PHE A 37 -18.71 -2.27 2.87
N ASP A 38 -19.94 -2.21 2.38
CA ASP A 38 -20.40 -1.08 1.56
C ASP A 38 -20.49 0.22 2.38
N VAL A 39 -20.87 0.09 3.65
CA VAL A 39 -20.93 1.18 4.63
C VAL A 39 -20.21 0.73 5.90
N GLN A 40 -19.30 1.59 6.37
CA GLN A 40 -18.55 1.41 7.61
C GLN A 40 -18.61 2.72 8.37
N VAL A 41 -19.30 2.75 9.50
CA VAL A 41 -19.23 3.86 10.45
C VAL A 41 -18.49 3.37 11.67
N PHE A 42 -17.55 4.15 12.18
CA PHE A 42 -16.76 3.74 13.32
C PHE A 42 -16.48 4.96 14.19
N THR A 43 -16.36 4.70 15.48
CA THR A 43 -15.97 5.72 16.44
C THR A 43 -14.54 5.50 16.90
N VAL A 44 -13.88 6.57 17.32
CA VAL A 44 -12.51 6.54 17.83
C VAL A 44 -12.47 7.25 19.18
N TYR A 45 -12.30 6.48 20.26
CA TYR A 45 -12.26 7.04 21.62
C TYR A 45 -10.99 7.85 21.94
N ASN A 46 -9.96 7.79 21.09
CA ASN A 46 -8.61 8.27 21.40
C ASN A 46 -8.55 9.75 21.82
N ASN A 47 -9.50 10.57 21.35
CA ASN A 47 -9.57 12.01 21.67
C ASN A 47 -10.61 12.34 22.75
N ILE A 48 -11.20 11.33 23.39
CA ILE A 48 -12.20 11.50 24.45
C ILE A 48 -11.47 11.58 25.80
N GLU A 49 -11.77 12.64 26.56
CA GLU A 49 -11.15 12.91 27.86
C GLU A 49 -11.87 12.22 29.02
N THR A 50 -13.20 12.10 28.95
CA THR A 50 -14.03 11.55 30.03
C THR A 50 -14.85 10.35 29.58
N LYS A 51 -15.00 9.38 30.48
CA LYS A 51 -15.66 8.09 30.21
C LYS A 51 -17.13 8.25 29.82
N GLU A 52 -17.81 9.27 30.35
CA GLU A 52 -19.22 9.55 30.08
C GLU A 52 -19.48 10.04 28.65
N ASN A 53 -18.44 10.50 27.96
CA ASN A 53 -18.52 11.02 26.59
C ASN A 53 -18.22 9.95 25.54
N LEU A 54 -18.09 8.68 25.93
CA LEU A 54 -17.98 7.59 24.97
C LEU A 54 -19.23 7.55 24.08
N PRO A 55 -19.06 7.41 22.76
CA PRO A 55 -20.14 7.58 21.82
C PRO A 55 -21.19 6.48 22.00
N ASN A 56 -22.46 6.89 22.06
CA ASN A 56 -23.61 6.01 22.05
C ASN A 56 -24.52 6.41 20.89
N ILE A 57 -24.28 5.81 19.73
CA ILE A 57 -24.90 6.22 18.47
C ILE A 57 -25.94 5.19 18.04
N ASN A 58 -27.13 5.67 17.68
CA ASN A 58 -28.15 4.86 17.05
C ASN A 58 -28.09 5.04 15.52
N TYR A 59 -27.64 4.02 14.81
CA TYR A 59 -27.42 4.05 13.36
C TYR A 59 -28.69 3.84 12.51
N ASN A 60 -29.89 3.76 13.10
CA ASN A 60 -31.16 3.55 12.37
C ASN A 60 -31.41 4.58 11.26
N PHE A 61 -30.90 5.81 11.40
CA PHE A 61 -31.05 6.86 10.37
C PHE A 61 -30.36 6.48 9.05
N ILE A 62 -29.27 5.70 9.10
CA ILE A 62 -28.55 5.23 7.90
C ILE A 62 -29.42 4.26 7.11
N ASP A 63 -30.11 3.35 7.81
CA ASP A 63 -31.02 2.38 7.21
C ASP A 63 -32.15 3.09 6.47
N GLU A 64 -32.77 4.08 7.13
CA GLU A 64 -33.83 4.87 6.51
C GLU A 64 -33.33 5.65 5.30
N PHE A 65 -32.16 6.28 5.41
CA PHE A 65 -31.55 7.06 4.33
C PHE A 65 -31.33 6.19 3.09
N LEU A 66 -30.66 5.05 3.26
CA LEU A 66 -30.32 4.16 2.15
C LEU A 66 -31.57 3.48 1.55
N LYS A 67 -32.52 3.08 2.39
CA LYS A 67 -33.80 2.51 1.92
C LYS A 67 -34.59 3.51 1.09
N LYS A 68 -34.67 4.78 1.49
CA LYS A 68 -35.35 5.86 0.72
C LYS A 68 -34.68 6.11 -0.65
N ARG A 69 -33.38 5.87 -0.77
CA ARG A 69 -32.62 5.97 -2.02
C ARG A 69 -32.55 4.67 -2.83
N GLY A 70 -33.22 3.61 -2.37
CA GLY A 70 -33.31 2.34 -3.06
C GLY A 70 -32.05 1.47 -2.97
N TYR A 71 -31.26 1.62 -1.89
CA TYR A 71 -30.10 0.80 -1.56
C TYR A 71 -30.28 0.12 -0.19
N PRO A 72 -31.34 -0.67 0.05
CA PRO A 72 -31.53 -1.32 1.34
C PRO A 72 -30.33 -2.23 1.68
N PHE A 73 -30.04 -2.34 2.98
CA PHE A 73 -29.07 -3.31 3.48
C PHE A 73 -29.59 -4.74 3.26
N LYS A 74 -28.75 -5.58 2.68
CA LYS A 74 -28.89 -7.04 2.67
C LYS A 74 -28.60 -7.62 4.05
N ASP A 75 -27.53 -7.14 4.68
CA ASP A 75 -27.12 -7.52 6.03
C ASP A 75 -26.37 -6.35 6.68
N ARG A 76 -26.45 -6.24 8.00
CA ARG A 76 -25.80 -5.19 8.77
C ARG A 76 -25.67 -5.58 10.24
N VAL A 77 -24.64 -5.05 10.88
CA VAL A 77 -24.35 -5.32 12.28
C VAL A 77 -23.78 -4.07 12.95
N LYS A 78 -24.24 -3.81 14.18
CA LYS A 78 -23.57 -2.90 15.11
C LYS A 78 -22.62 -3.76 15.94
N VAL A 79 -21.35 -3.37 16.00
CA VAL A 79 -20.30 -4.09 16.69
C VAL A 79 -19.69 -3.17 17.72
N GLU A 80 -19.55 -3.66 18.94
CA GLU A 80 -18.85 -2.95 20.00
C GLU A 80 -17.49 -3.58 20.25
N THR A 81 -16.49 -2.74 20.51
CA THR A 81 -15.21 -3.20 21.02
C THR A 81 -15.00 -2.70 22.43
N TYR A 82 -14.29 -3.48 23.24
CA TYR A 82 -14.26 -3.32 24.69
C TYR A 82 -12.82 -3.19 25.21
N PHE A 83 -12.65 -2.38 26.25
CA PHE A 83 -11.42 -2.45 27.04
C PHE A 83 -11.42 -3.72 27.88
N LEU A 84 -10.26 -4.39 27.96
CA LEU A 84 -10.08 -5.52 28.86
C LEU A 84 -9.98 -5.04 30.32
N ASP A 85 -9.38 -3.87 30.55
CA ASP A 85 -9.38 -3.16 31.82
C ASP A 85 -9.90 -1.72 31.62
N LYS A 86 -10.87 -1.29 32.42
CA LYS A 86 -11.42 0.07 32.38
C LYS A 86 -10.36 1.17 32.61
N ASP A 87 -9.23 0.85 33.24
CA ASP A 87 -8.14 1.80 33.48
C ASP A 87 -7.28 2.01 32.22
N ASP A 88 -7.35 1.11 31.24
CA ASP A 88 -6.72 1.27 29.93
C ASP A 88 -7.30 2.44 29.13
N PHE A 89 -8.50 2.94 29.50
CA PHE A 89 -9.14 4.07 28.86
C PHE A 89 -8.24 5.31 28.76
N HIS A 90 -7.26 5.51 29.65
CA HIS A 90 -6.37 6.68 29.62
C HIS A 90 -5.03 6.43 28.90
N LYS A 91 -4.75 5.21 28.46
CA LYS A 91 -3.51 4.88 27.77
C LYS A 91 -3.50 5.47 26.35
N ARG A 92 -2.53 6.34 26.08
CA ARG A 92 -2.37 7.03 24.78
C ARG A 92 -0.97 6.90 24.18
N TYR A 93 -0.06 6.20 24.86
CA TYR A 93 1.30 5.99 24.38
C TYR A 93 1.35 4.78 23.46
N LYS A 94 2.05 4.91 22.32
CA LYS A 94 2.14 3.87 21.29
C LYS A 94 2.52 2.48 21.84
N ASN A 95 3.46 2.42 22.78
CA ASN A 95 3.99 1.15 23.29
C ASN A 95 3.12 0.49 24.36
N ASP A 96 2.12 1.20 24.90
CA ASP A 96 1.18 0.71 25.91
C ASP A 96 -0.25 0.96 25.41
N PHE A 97 -0.45 0.93 24.09
CA PHE A 97 -1.78 1.13 23.53
C PHE A 97 -2.60 -0.15 23.71
N PRO A 98 -3.81 -0.07 24.29
CA PRO A 98 -4.52 -1.27 24.69
C PRO A 98 -5.08 -2.02 23.48
N VAL A 99 -4.90 -3.34 23.49
CA VAL A 99 -5.62 -4.26 22.60
C VAL A 99 -7.05 -4.39 23.10
N LEU A 100 -8.02 -4.26 22.20
CA LEU A 100 -9.44 -4.32 22.55
C LEU A 100 -10.00 -5.75 22.42
N GLY A 101 -11.15 -5.98 23.03
CA GLY A 101 -11.97 -7.18 22.84
C GLY A 101 -13.16 -6.94 21.91
N ILE A 102 -13.64 -7.98 21.26
CA ILE A 102 -14.91 -8.07 20.54
C ILE A 102 -15.68 -9.29 21.06
N SER A 103 -17.00 -9.20 21.15
CA SER A 103 -17.85 -10.33 21.54
C SER A 103 -17.84 -11.43 20.45
N LEU A 104 -17.98 -12.68 20.88
CA LEU A 104 -18.02 -13.81 19.95
C LEU A 104 -19.21 -13.72 18.97
N SER A 105 -20.36 -13.22 19.43
CA SER A 105 -21.53 -13.03 18.55
C SER A 105 -21.31 -11.96 17.48
N ASP A 106 -20.77 -10.80 17.84
CA ASP A 106 -20.47 -9.71 16.90
C ASP A 106 -19.41 -10.15 15.89
N TYR A 107 -18.34 -10.81 16.36
CA TYR A 107 -17.30 -11.37 15.50
C TYR A 107 -17.88 -12.36 14.50
N ASN A 108 -18.69 -13.31 14.97
CA ASN A 108 -19.31 -14.32 14.12
C ASN A 108 -20.27 -13.73 13.08
N HIS A 109 -21.02 -12.68 13.42
CA HIS A 109 -21.86 -11.97 12.46
C HIS A 109 -20.99 -11.28 11.39
N LEU A 110 -19.92 -10.58 11.79
CA LEU A 110 -18.99 -9.94 10.86
C LEU A 110 -18.38 -10.91 9.85
N ILE A 111 -17.84 -12.05 10.32
CA ILE A 111 -17.21 -13.01 9.41
C ILE A 111 -18.25 -13.71 8.52
N SER A 112 -19.49 -13.89 9.01
CA SER A 112 -20.58 -14.45 8.20
C SER A 112 -20.99 -13.51 7.06
N MET A 113 -20.98 -12.18 7.30
CA MET A 113 -21.27 -11.18 6.28
C MET A 113 -20.30 -11.24 5.10
N ILE A 114 -19.04 -11.65 5.33
CA ILE A 114 -18.03 -11.84 4.29
C ILE A 114 -17.95 -13.30 3.78
N GLY A 115 -18.84 -14.18 4.24
CA GLY A 115 -18.96 -15.57 3.80
C GLY A 115 -18.02 -16.57 4.48
N ALA A 116 -17.35 -16.17 5.57
CA ALA A 116 -16.55 -17.08 6.40
C ALA A 116 -17.42 -17.81 7.43
N SER A 117 -16.94 -18.97 7.91
CA SER A 117 -17.70 -19.82 8.83
C SER A 117 -17.54 -19.36 10.28
N PRO A 118 -18.63 -19.27 11.06
CA PRO A 118 -18.57 -18.97 12.49
C PRO A 118 -17.64 -19.90 13.27
N ILE A 119 -17.06 -19.36 14.35
CA ILE A 119 -16.26 -20.10 15.33
C ILE A 119 -17.02 -20.26 16.65
N SER A 120 -16.54 -21.13 17.52
CA SER A 120 -17.11 -21.37 18.85
C SER A 120 -16.00 -21.45 19.89
N LEU A 121 -16.10 -20.70 20.98
CA LEU A 121 -15.10 -20.74 22.05
C LEU A 121 -15.48 -21.76 23.13
N GLU A 122 -14.48 -22.42 23.71
CA GLU A 122 -14.65 -23.19 24.93
C GLU A 122 -14.81 -22.25 26.14
N PRO A 123 -15.43 -22.68 27.24
CA PRO A 123 -15.58 -21.85 28.44
C PRO A 123 -14.24 -21.30 28.94
N ASN A 124 -14.22 -20.02 29.31
CA ASN A 124 -13.02 -19.30 29.78
C ASN A 124 -11.84 -19.29 28.79
N THR A 125 -12.12 -19.38 27.49
CA THR A 125 -11.10 -19.24 26.45
C THR A 125 -11.31 -18.00 25.60
N PHE A 126 -10.23 -17.53 24.97
CA PHE A 126 -10.28 -16.44 23.98
C PHE A 126 -9.57 -16.85 22.68
N ALA A 127 -9.93 -16.20 21.57
CA ALA A 127 -9.20 -16.31 20.31
C ALA A 127 -8.67 -14.94 19.88
N THR A 128 -7.81 -14.89 18.87
CA THR A 128 -7.27 -13.64 18.33
C THR A 128 -7.59 -13.53 16.84
N GLN A 129 -7.94 -12.31 16.44
CA GLN A 129 -8.10 -11.91 15.05
C GLN A 129 -7.05 -10.86 14.73
N TRP A 130 -6.37 -11.03 13.61
CA TRP A 130 -5.22 -10.24 13.18
C TRP A 130 -5.49 -9.50 11.89
N GLN A 131 -4.97 -8.28 11.81
CA GLN A 131 -4.99 -7.49 10.59
C GLN A 131 -4.02 -8.11 9.57
N ALA A 132 -4.35 -8.00 8.28
CA ALA A 132 -3.55 -8.58 7.20
C ALA A 132 -2.10 -8.07 7.13
N ILE A 133 -1.78 -6.94 7.79
CA ILE A 133 -0.44 -6.35 7.85
C ILE A 133 0.46 -6.99 8.92
N ALA A 134 -0.14 -7.67 9.90
CA ALA A 134 0.58 -8.30 11.00
C ALA A 134 1.54 -9.36 10.46
N ASN A 135 2.77 -9.35 10.97
CA ASN A 135 3.79 -10.28 10.51
C ASN A 135 3.83 -11.56 11.38
N GLU A 136 4.28 -12.68 10.82
CA GLU A 136 4.27 -13.98 11.53
C GLU A 136 5.09 -13.99 12.82
N GLU A 137 6.20 -13.23 12.87
CA GLU A 137 7.07 -13.15 14.04
C GLU A 137 6.38 -12.38 15.18
N GLU A 138 5.75 -11.25 14.87
CA GLU A 138 4.93 -10.45 15.79
C GLU A 138 3.73 -11.24 16.32
N ILE A 139 3.01 -11.95 15.44
CA ILE A 139 1.92 -12.84 15.86
C ILE A 139 2.46 -13.86 16.85
N LYS A 140 3.56 -14.54 16.51
CA LYS A 140 4.14 -15.57 17.37
C LYS A 140 4.57 -15.01 18.73
N GLU A 141 5.33 -13.92 18.76
CA GLU A 141 5.78 -13.28 20.00
C GLU A 141 4.61 -12.82 20.87
N PHE A 142 3.58 -12.26 20.25
CA PHE A 142 2.38 -11.83 20.96
C PHE A 142 1.62 -13.02 21.56
N MET A 143 1.40 -14.08 20.80
CA MET A 143 0.67 -15.26 21.28
C MET A 143 1.46 -15.95 22.41
N GLU A 144 2.79 -16.07 22.31
CA GLU A 144 3.65 -16.61 23.38
C GLU A 144 3.64 -15.73 24.65
N ALA A 145 3.51 -14.42 24.52
CA ALA A 145 3.43 -13.50 25.66
C ALA A 145 2.04 -13.47 26.33
N HIS A 146 0.99 -13.90 25.63
CA HIS A 146 -0.40 -13.81 26.06
C HIS A 146 -1.08 -15.18 26.16
N ASP A 147 -0.39 -16.21 26.66
CA ASP A 147 -1.00 -17.53 26.96
C ASP A 147 -2.30 -17.40 27.79
N THR A 148 -2.33 -16.41 28.68
CA THR A 148 -3.50 -16.02 29.46
C THR A 148 -3.65 -14.50 29.48
N ILE A 149 -4.91 -14.02 29.48
CA ILE A 149 -5.23 -12.59 29.59
C ILE A 149 -6.13 -12.35 30.79
N GLN A 150 -5.94 -11.20 31.45
CA GLN A 150 -6.85 -10.70 32.46
C GLN A 150 -7.89 -9.81 31.78
N VAL A 151 -9.17 -10.09 32.03
CA VAL A 151 -10.31 -9.33 31.50
C VAL A 151 -11.20 -8.94 32.67
N ASP A 152 -11.01 -7.72 33.16
CA ASP A 152 -11.52 -7.24 34.45
C ASP A 152 -11.21 -8.25 35.58
N ASP A 153 -12.22 -8.86 36.20
CA ASP A 153 -12.05 -9.88 37.25
C ASP A 153 -11.85 -11.31 36.73
N ASN A 154 -11.92 -11.53 35.41
CA ASN A 154 -11.85 -12.86 34.79
C ASN A 154 -10.46 -13.16 34.21
N VAL A 155 -10.07 -14.43 34.25
CA VAL A 155 -8.86 -14.94 33.58
C VAL A 155 -9.28 -15.82 32.42
N LEU A 156 -8.84 -15.49 31.22
CA LEU A 156 -9.07 -16.28 30.02
C LEU A 156 -7.77 -16.91 29.52
N VAL A 157 -7.88 -18.16 29.07
CA VAL A 157 -6.77 -18.90 28.47
C VAL A 157 -6.89 -18.88 26.96
N GLN A 158 -5.77 -18.85 26.26
CA GLN A 158 -5.79 -18.94 24.81
C GLN A 158 -6.50 -20.23 24.34
N SER A 159 -7.40 -20.08 23.36
CA SER A 159 -8.09 -21.21 22.73
C SER A 159 -7.19 -21.99 21.77
N ASN A 160 -7.66 -23.17 21.36
CA ASN A 160 -6.96 -24.02 20.39
C ASN A 160 -7.07 -23.51 18.93
N TYR A 161 -7.69 -22.37 18.69
CA TYR A 161 -7.75 -21.79 17.34
C TYR A 161 -6.37 -21.25 16.93
N PRO A 162 -5.97 -21.43 15.66
CA PRO A 162 -4.85 -20.67 15.12
C PRO A 162 -5.20 -19.16 15.12
N PRO A 163 -4.19 -18.28 15.09
CA PRO A 163 -4.40 -16.85 14.84
C PRO A 163 -5.28 -16.64 13.59
N LEU A 164 -6.44 -16.01 13.76
CA LEU A 164 -7.39 -15.80 12.67
C LEU A 164 -7.01 -14.54 11.90
N ASP A 165 -7.18 -14.56 10.58
CA ASP A 165 -6.74 -13.49 9.67
C ASP A 165 -7.83 -13.08 8.67
N ASN A 166 -9.11 -13.26 9.04
CA ASN A 166 -10.25 -12.84 8.22
C ASN A 166 -10.15 -11.35 7.87
N ASN A 167 -10.47 -11.01 6.62
CA ASN A 167 -10.36 -9.65 6.13
C ASN A 167 -11.58 -8.79 6.55
N LEU A 168 -11.49 -8.17 7.73
CA LEU A 168 -12.58 -7.40 8.36
C LEU A 168 -12.45 -5.88 8.22
N GLY A 169 -11.46 -5.41 7.45
CA GLY A 169 -11.14 -3.98 7.34
C GLY A 169 -10.45 -3.42 8.59
N GLU A 170 -9.89 -2.22 8.45
CA GLU A 170 -9.01 -1.65 9.49
C GLU A 170 -9.75 -1.01 10.67
N SER A 171 -11.00 -0.59 10.45
CA SER A 171 -11.80 0.11 11.47
C SER A 171 -12.10 -0.71 12.72
N LEU A 172 -11.88 -2.04 12.67
CA LEU A 172 -12.11 -2.93 13.80
C LEU A 172 -10.99 -2.84 14.84
N TYR A 173 -9.76 -2.61 14.37
CA TYR A 173 -8.56 -2.65 15.21
C TYR A 173 -8.33 -1.31 15.88
N ASN A 174 -7.73 -1.33 17.08
CA ASN A 174 -7.39 -0.12 17.79
C ASN A 174 -6.15 0.55 17.18
N LEU A 175 -5.93 1.82 17.49
CA LEU A 175 -4.76 2.53 17.00
C LEU A 175 -3.47 1.85 17.48
N TYR A 176 -2.49 1.65 16.59
CA TYR A 176 -1.21 1.00 16.88
C TYR A 176 -1.29 -0.49 17.26
N THR A 177 -2.45 -1.14 17.13
CA THR A 177 -2.61 -2.57 17.37
C THR A 177 -3.07 -3.25 16.09
N ASP A 178 -2.43 -4.36 15.73
CA ASP A 178 -2.82 -5.17 14.56
C ASP A 178 -3.65 -6.40 14.97
N VAL A 179 -4.14 -6.44 16.22
CA VAL A 179 -4.85 -7.58 16.82
C VAL A 179 -6.08 -7.12 17.62
N ILE A 180 -7.09 -7.99 17.69
CA ILE A 180 -8.24 -7.87 18.59
C ILE A 180 -8.53 -9.22 19.24
N TYR A 181 -8.91 -9.20 20.52
CA TYR A 181 -9.32 -10.41 21.25
C TYR A 181 -10.78 -10.75 20.97
N ILE A 182 -11.06 -12.02 20.71
CA ILE A 182 -12.43 -12.53 20.60
C ILE A 182 -12.78 -13.16 21.94
N LEU A 183 -13.79 -12.59 22.60
CA LEU A 183 -14.17 -12.89 23.98
C LEU A 183 -15.56 -13.55 24.05
N PRO A 184 -15.83 -14.40 25.05
CA PRO A 184 -17.19 -14.88 25.33
C PRO A 184 -18.15 -13.73 25.59
N ASP A 185 -19.37 -13.81 25.04
CA ASP A 185 -20.38 -12.75 25.14
C ASP A 185 -20.72 -12.37 26.60
N GLU A 186 -20.81 -13.37 27.49
CA GLU A 186 -21.11 -13.19 28.93
C GLU A 186 -20.11 -12.26 29.64
N ILE A 187 -18.85 -12.21 29.17
CA ILE A 187 -17.82 -11.35 29.75
C ILE A 187 -17.98 -9.93 29.20
N CYS A 188 -18.25 -9.79 27.90
CA CYS A 188 -18.43 -8.50 27.25
C CYS A 188 -19.59 -7.67 27.82
N GLU A 189 -20.65 -8.31 28.33
CA GLU A 189 -21.80 -7.60 28.93
C GLU A 189 -21.41 -6.67 30.09
N ASN A 190 -20.31 -6.95 30.78
CA ASN A 190 -19.83 -6.16 31.92
C ASN A 190 -18.66 -5.22 31.57
N LEU A 191 -18.13 -5.31 30.34
CA LEU A 191 -16.96 -4.53 29.95
C LEU A 191 -17.31 -3.12 29.51
N MET A 192 -16.33 -2.23 29.67
CA MET A 192 -16.42 -0.87 29.20
C MET A 192 -16.25 -0.81 27.67
N THR A 193 -17.28 -0.36 26.95
CA THR A 193 -17.21 -0.13 25.50
C THR A 193 -16.16 0.94 25.18
N ALA A 194 -15.25 0.62 24.28
CA ALA A 194 -14.24 1.51 23.73
C ALA A 194 -14.74 2.19 22.45
N ASN A 195 -15.18 1.41 21.46
CA ASN A 195 -15.67 1.93 20.18
C ASN A 195 -17.00 1.28 19.80
N MET A 196 -17.83 2.03 19.07
CA MET A 196 -19.02 1.55 18.38
C MET A 196 -18.79 1.61 16.88
N ASN A 197 -18.94 0.46 16.23
CA ASN A 197 -18.79 0.29 14.81
C ASN A 197 -20.10 -0.18 14.17
N TYR A 198 -20.37 0.23 12.95
CA TYR A 198 -21.53 -0.16 12.17
C TYR A 198 -21.09 -0.58 10.77
N TYR A 199 -21.38 -1.83 10.43
CA TYR A 199 -20.98 -2.44 9.17
C TYR A 199 -22.22 -2.85 8.40
N GLY A 200 -22.27 -2.53 7.11
CA GLY A 200 -23.42 -2.84 6.27
C GLY A 200 -23.04 -3.28 4.86
N ILE A 201 -23.73 -4.30 4.36
CA ILE A 201 -23.68 -4.77 2.98
C ILE A 201 -25.04 -4.48 2.36
N THR A 202 -25.06 -3.76 1.26
CA THR A 202 -26.26 -3.40 0.52
C THR A 202 -26.64 -4.48 -0.50
N GLU A 203 -27.91 -4.54 -0.90
CA GLU A 203 -28.36 -5.49 -1.93
C GLU A 203 -27.71 -5.25 -3.30
N LYS A 204 -27.29 -4.01 -3.56
CA LYS A 204 -26.59 -3.60 -4.78
C LYS A 204 -25.62 -2.46 -4.46
N PRO A 205 -24.50 -2.33 -5.20
CA PRO A 205 -23.49 -1.29 -4.92
C PRO A 205 -24.09 0.12 -4.90
N ILE A 206 -23.72 0.91 -3.88
CA ILE A 206 -24.16 2.30 -3.70
C ILE A 206 -23.52 3.17 -4.79
N SER A 207 -24.30 4.04 -5.44
CA SER A 207 -23.74 5.00 -6.40
C SER A 207 -22.91 6.08 -5.71
N PHE A 208 -21.89 6.61 -6.40
CA PHE A 208 -21.00 7.63 -5.84
C PHE A 208 -21.75 8.84 -5.27
N SER A 209 -22.77 9.34 -5.98
CA SER A 209 -23.58 10.47 -5.50
C SER A 209 -24.28 10.18 -4.17
N VAL A 210 -24.89 8.99 -4.02
CA VAL A 210 -25.61 8.62 -2.80
C VAL A 210 -24.65 8.33 -1.66
N ALA A 211 -23.49 7.74 -1.95
CA ALA A 211 -22.42 7.56 -0.97
C ALA A 211 -21.93 8.92 -0.43
N SER A 212 -21.69 9.89 -1.32
CA SER A 212 -21.24 11.23 -0.92
C SER A 212 -22.30 11.96 -0.09
N GLU A 213 -23.57 11.86 -0.49
CA GLU A 213 -24.68 12.41 0.28
C GLU A 213 -24.84 11.72 1.65
N LEU A 214 -24.52 10.42 1.76
CA LEU A 214 -24.57 9.70 3.04
C LEU A 214 -23.48 10.19 4.00
N GLU A 215 -22.26 10.42 3.50
CA GLU A 215 -21.16 10.93 4.33
C GLU A 215 -21.48 12.33 4.86
N GLU A 216 -21.98 13.24 4.00
CA GLU A 216 -22.45 14.57 4.41
C GLU A 216 -23.64 14.50 5.39
N TYR A 217 -24.58 13.59 5.15
CA TYR A 217 -25.72 13.37 6.03
C TYR A 217 -25.28 12.87 7.41
N LEU A 218 -24.30 11.96 7.48
CA LEU A 218 -23.74 11.52 8.76
C LEU A 218 -23.09 12.69 9.49
N HIS A 219 -22.21 13.46 8.84
CA HIS A 219 -21.55 14.61 9.45
C HIS A 219 -22.56 15.61 10.02
N THR A 220 -23.59 15.98 9.25
CA THR A 220 -24.64 16.89 9.71
C THR A 220 -25.44 16.30 10.88
N THR A 221 -25.70 14.99 10.86
CA THR A 221 -26.44 14.31 11.95
C THR A 221 -25.62 14.29 13.24
N MET A 222 -24.31 14.00 13.15
CA MET A 222 -23.41 13.98 14.31
C MET A 222 -23.16 15.39 14.86
N GLU A 223 -23.01 16.39 14.00
CA GLU A 223 -22.87 17.81 14.41
C GLU A 223 -24.09 18.29 15.21
N ASN A 224 -25.29 17.90 14.79
CA ASN A 224 -26.53 18.23 15.50
C ASN A 224 -26.70 17.49 16.84
N GLN A 225 -25.99 16.38 17.03
CA GLN A 225 -26.01 15.63 18.29
C GLN A 225 -25.13 16.32 19.32
N ASP A 226 -23.82 16.38 19.08
CA ASP A 226 -22.83 17.13 19.86
C ASP A 226 -21.44 17.13 19.19
N LEU A 227 -20.57 18.07 19.60
CA LEU A 227 -19.22 18.22 19.04
C LEU A 227 -18.29 17.02 19.33
N VAL A 228 -18.48 16.30 20.42
CA VAL A 228 -17.63 15.13 20.75
C VAL A 228 -17.95 13.99 19.82
N THR A 229 -19.23 13.67 19.65
CA THR A 229 -19.71 12.65 18.70
C THR A 229 -19.28 13.00 17.27
N MET A 230 -19.37 14.27 16.86
CA MET A 230 -18.90 14.73 15.56
C MET A 230 -17.40 14.48 15.33
N ASN A 231 -16.56 14.76 16.33
CA ASN A 231 -15.10 14.64 16.19
C ASN A 231 -14.58 13.20 16.35
N THR A 232 -15.42 12.29 16.83
CA THR A 232 -15.03 10.91 17.14
C THR A 232 -15.67 9.90 16.20
N THR A 233 -16.66 10.29 15.40
CA THR A 233 -17.35 9.41 14.46
C THR A 233 -16.94 9.71 13.03
N ASP A 234 -16.57 8.68 12.29
CA ASP A 234 -16.22 8.77 10.88
C ASP A 234 -16.96 7.69 10.08
N ILE A 235 -17.15 7.95 8.79
CA ILE A 235 -17.81 7.05 7.85
C ILE A 235 -16.92 6.82 6.65
N ARG A 236 -16.88 5.57 6.22
CA ARG A 236 -16.25 5.14 4.98
C ARG A 236 -17.25 4.35 4.19
N THR A 237 -17.47 4.77 2.96
CA THR A 237 -18.22 4.00 1.99
C THR A 237 -17.29 3.34 0.98
N LYS A 238 -17.53 2.07 0.67
CA LYS A 238 -16.70 1.32 -0.28
C LYS A 238 -16.58 2.03 -1.63
N THR A 239 -17.67 2.60 -2.11
CA THR A 239 -17.72 3.32 -3.39
C THR A 239 -16.80 4.54 -3.39
N ILE A 240 -16.81 5.37 -2.33
CA ILE A 240 -15.94 6.55 -2.25
C ILE A 240 -14.48 6.12 -2.11
N GLN A 241 -14.19 5.17 -1.21
CA GLN A 241 -12.83 4.67 -1.04
C GLN A 241 -12.26 4.07 -2.33
N GLN A 242 -13.07 3.31 -3.08
CA GLN A 242 -12.65 2.76 -4.36
C GLN A 242 -12.41 3.86 -5.39
N ASN A 243 -13.30 4.85 -5.48
CA ASN A 243 -13.16 5.94 -6.43
C ASN A 243 -11.91 6.80 -6.13
N GLU A 244 -11.71 7.19 -4.88
CA GLU A 244 -10.54 7.96 -4.43
C GLU A 244 -9.25 7.15 -4.56
N GLY A 245 -9.27 5.87 -4.16
CA GLY A 245 -8.13 4.98 -4.24
C GLY A 245 -7.69 4.73 -5.68
N ILE A 246 -8.62 4.44 -6.58
CA ILE A 246 -8.33 4.27 -8.02
C ILE A 246 -7.82 5.58 -8.63
N SER A 247 -8.48 6.70 -8.33
CA SER A 247 -8.10 8.02 -8.87
C SER A 247 -6.71 8.46 -8.41
N GLY A 248 -6.43 8.36 -7.11
CA GLY A 248 -5.14 8.71 -6.52
C GLY A 248 -4.02 7.81 -7.05
N THR A 249 -4.30 6.52 -7.16
CA THR A 249 -3.38 5.53 -7.74
C THR A 249 -3.05 5.86 -9.20
N LEU A 250 -4.05 6.21 -10.00
CA LEU A 250 -3.86 6.61 -11.40
C LEU A 250 -3.01 7.88 -11.51
N MET A 251 -3.26 8.89 -10.66
CA MET A 251 -2.45 10.10 -10.64
C MET A 251 -0.98 9.82 -10.31
N ILE A 252 -0.71 9.04 -9.26
CA ILE A 252 0.66 8.67 -8.87
C ILE A 252 1.34 7.91 -10.01
N ARG A 253 0.64 6.97 -10.65
CA ARG A 253 1.18 6.21 -11.80
C ARG A 253 1.58 7.14 -12.94
N LEU A 254 0.68 8.05 -13.34
CA LEU A 254 0.92 8.97 -14.45
C LEU A 254 2.09 9.91 -14.17
N ILE A 255 2.15 10.50 -12.97
CA ILE A 255 3.22 11.42 -12.58
C ILE A 255 4.58 10.72 -12.59
N LEU A 256 4.69 9.56 -11.94
CA LEU A 256 5.95 8.83 -11.82
C LEU A 256 6.41 8.21 -13.15
N ILE A 257 5.49 7.69 -13.97
CA ILE A 257 5.82 7.19 -15.31
C ILE A 257 6.29 8.34 -16.20
N TYR A 258 5.56 9.46 -16.21
CA TYR A 258 5.96 10.63 -17.00
C TYR A 258 7.34 11.14 -16.59
N LEU A 259 7.57 11.33 -15.28
CA LEU A 259 8.86 11.76 -14.76
C LEU A 259 9.97 10.77 -15.12
N GLY A 260 9.74 9.47 -14.93
CA GLY A 260 10.69 8.42 -15.28
C GLY A 260 11.06 8.42 -16.75
N VAL A 261 10.07 8.43 -17.65
CA VAL A 261 10.28 8.43 -19.10
C VAL A 261 11.03 9.68 -19.56
N VAL A 262 10.63 10.87 -19.09
CA VAL A 262 11.29 12.13 -19.47
C VAL A 262 12.75 12.14 -19.03
N LEU A 263 13.05 11.70 -17.79
CA LEU A 263 14.43 11.61 -17.29
C LEU A 263 15.27 10.58 -18.08
N ILE A 264 14.70 9.43 -18.46
CA ILE A 264 15.39 8.43 -19.31
C ILE A 264 15.72 9.00 -20.69
N VAL A 265 14.73 9.62 -21.33
CA VAL A 265 14.88 10.21 -22.66
C VAL A 265 15.94 11.32 -22.62
N MET A 266 15.92 12.19 -21.61
CA MET A 266 16.97 13.21 -21.42
C MET A 266 18.35 12.57 -21.19
N CYS A 267 18.43 11.57 -20.31
CA CYS A 267 19.68 10.85 -20.02
C CYS A 267 20.28 10.23 -21.29
N PHE A 268 19.49 9.46 -22.05
CA PHE A 268 19.95 8.82 -23.29
C PHE A 268 20.26 9.83 -24.38
N THR A 269 19.51 10.94 -24.46
CA THR A 269 19.78 12.01 -25.43
C THR A 269 21.10 12.70 -25.14
N ILE A 270 21.36 13.08 -23.88
CA ILE A 270 22.63 13.70 -23.46
C ILE A 270 23.79 12.74 -23.73
N LEU A 271 23.65 11.47 -23.34
CA LEU A 271 24.67 10.45 -23.55
C LEU A 271 24.96 10.24 -25.06
N SER A 272 23.92 10.22 -25.89
CA SER A 272 24.05 10.12 -27.35
C SER A 272 24.75 11.33 -27.95
N LEU A 273 24.37 12.55 -27.51
CA LEU A 273 24.98 13.79 -27.97
C LEU A 273 26.46 13.89 -27.57
N GLN A 274 26.84 13.46 -26.36
CA GLN A 274 28.23 13.39 -25.93
C GLN A 274 29.06 12.46 -26.84
N GLN A 275 28.55 11.25 -27.12
CA GLN A 275 29.25 10.32 -28.02
C GLN A 275 29.39 10.89 -29.45
N LEU A 276 28.38 11.63 -29.94
CA LEU A 276 28.47 12.32 -31.23
C LEU A 276 29.47 13.49 -31.20
N ALA A 277 29.53 14.27 -30.12
CA ALA A 277 30.48 15.36 -29.98
C ALA A 277 31.93 14.82 -29.99
N ASP A 278 32.19 13.79 -29.18
CA ASP A 278 33.49 13.12 -29.09
C ASP A 278 33.88 12.42 -30.41
N SER A 279 32.90 12.04 -31.23
CA SER A 279 33.14 11.44 -32.56
C SER A 279 34.01 12.31 -33.46
N SER A 280 33.95 13.63 -33.30
CA SER A 280 34.73 14.59 -34.09
C SER A 280 36.24 14.50 -33.79
N ASP A 281 36.61 14.35 -32.52
CA ASP A 281 38.00 14.14 -32.08
C ASP A 281 38.50 12.73 -32.43
N PHE A 282 37.62 11.73 -32.30
CA PHE A 282 37.96 10.36 -32.67
C PHE A 282 38.17 10.18 -34.17
N ARG A 283 37.47 10.95 -35.01
CA ARG A 283 37.66 10.95 -36.46
C ARG A 283 39.12 11.17 -36.85
N TYR A 284 39.80 12.15 -36.24
CA TYR A 284 41.21 12.42 -36.53
C TYR A 284 42.11 11.21 -36.20
N ARG A 285 41.90 10.60 -35.03
CA ARG A 285 42.66 9.42 -34.58
C ARG A 285 42.40 8.20 -35.47
N PHE A 286 41.15 7.99 -35.88
CA PHE A 286 40.80 6.88 -36.78
C PHE A 286 41.31 7.09 -38.21
N GLN A 287 41.39 8.33 -38.71
CA GLN A 287 42.05 8.63 -39.98
C GLN A 287 43.55 8.30 -39.96
N VAL A 288 44.24 8.55 -38.84
CA VAL A 288 45.65 8.16 -38.68
C VAL A 288 45.79 6.63 -38.69
N ILE A 289 44.90 5.91 -37.99
CA ILE A 289 44.91 4.44 -37.94
C ILE A 289 44.58 3.81 -39.32
N ASP A 290 43.66 4.41 -40.08
CA ASP A 290 43.35 4.02 -41.46
C ASP A 290 44.58 4.21 -42.36
N LYS A 291 45.29 5.35 -42.22
CA LYS A 291 46.55 5.61 -42.94
C LYS A 291 47.72 4.69 -42.55
N LEU A 292 47.67 4.09 -41.35
CA LEU A 292 48.63 3.07 -40.90
C LEU A 292 48.29 1.65 -41.42
N GLY A 293 47.25 1.50 -42.25
CA GLY A 293 46.94 0.25 -42.96
C GLY A 293 46.03 -0.71 -42.17
N VAL A 294 45.37 -0.26 -41.12
CA VAL A 294 44.42 -1.10 -40.37
C VAL A 294 43.11 -1.25 -41.18
N PRO A 295 42.60 -2.47 -41.39
CA PRO A 295 41.37 -2.66 -42.15
C PRO A 295 40.16 -2.03 -41.44
N LYS A 296 39.31 -1.33 -42.20
CA LYS A 296 38.11 -0.63 -41.70
C LYS A 296 37.18 -1.47 -40.84
N ILE A 297 37.06 -2.77 -41.14
CA ILE A 297 36.27 -3.73 -40.34
C ILE A 297 36.77 -3.77 -38.89
N ARG A 298 38.10 -3.74 -38.69
CA ARG A 298 38.74 -3.75 -37.37
C ARG A 298 38.57 -2.40 -36.66
N ILE A 299 38.62 -1.29 -37.42
CA ILE A 299 38.34 0.07 -36.92
C ILE A 299 36.90 0.17 -36.40
N ASN A 300 35.91 -0.27 -37.18
CA ASN A 300 34.51 -0.29 -36.76
C ASN A 300 34.28 -1.16 -35.52
N LYS A 301 34.95 -2.31 -35.40
CA LYS A 301 34.84 -3.15 -34.20
C LYS A 301 35.41 -2.48 -32.94
N ILE A 302 36.48 -1.69 -33.09
CA ILE A 302 37.06 -0.90 -31.99
C ILE A 302 36.10 0.22 -31.57
N ILE A 303 35.53 0.93 -32.55
CA ILE A 303 34.52 1.97 -32.32
C ILE A 303 33.33 1.39 -31.56
N LEU A 304 32.83 0.21 -31.96
CA LEU A 304 31.71 -0.48 -31.29
C LEU A 304 32.03 -0.77 -29.85
N LYS A 305 33.20 -1.36 -29.59
CA LYS A 305 33.59 -1.72 -28.25
C LYS A 305 33.76 -0.49 -27.37
N GLN A 306 34.36 0.57 -27.87
CA GLN A 306 34.57 1.81 -27.12
C GLN A 306 33.23 2.49 -26.81
N MET A 307 32.39 2.68 -27.82
CA MET A 307 31.08 3.30 -27.66
C MET A 307 30.18 2.49 -26.72
N SER A 308 30.15 1.15 -26.84
CA SER A 308 29.39 0.30 -25.91
C SER A 308 29.86 0.42 -24.46
N ILE A 309 31.17 0.58 -24.21
CA ILE A 309 31.68 0.74 -22.85
C ILE A 309 31.27 2.08 -22.27
N TRP A 310 31.48 3.19 -22.98
CA TRP A 310 31.15 4.53 -22.48
C TRP A 310 29.65 4.78 -22.38
N PHE A 311 28.89 4.26 -23.34
CA PHE A 311 27.43 4.35 -23.33
C PHE A 311 26.80 3.40 -22.30
N GLY A 312 27.43 2.25 -22.03
CA GLY A 312 26.93 1.26 -21.08
C GLY A 312 27.33 1.49 -19.62
N LEU A 313 28.48 2.10 -19.35
CA LEU A 313 29.02 2.24 -18.00
C LEU A 313 28.08 3.02 -17.04
N PRO A 314 27.55 4.20 -17.40
CA PRO A 314 26.61 4.93 -16.53
C PRO A 314 25.33 4.14 -16.24
N LEU A 315 24.86 3.36 -17.23
CA LEU A 315 23.69 2.50 -17.11
C LEU A 315 23.93 1.36 -16.11
N VAL A 316 25.06 0.66 -16.24
CA VAL A 316 25.43 -0.43 -15.33
C VAL A 316 25.55 0.08 -13.90
N ILE A 317 26.18 1.24 -13.69
CA ILE A 317 26.29 1.86 -12.37
C ILE A 317 24.91 2.17 -11.80
N GLY A 318 24.02 2.79 -12.58
CA GLY A 318 22.68 3.12 -12.12
C GLY A 318 21.80 1.88 -11.88
N LEU A 319 21.96 0.81 -12.67
CA LEU A 319 21.31 -0.48 -12.44
C LEU A 319 21.79 -1.14 -11.14
N LEU A 320 23.10 -1.12 -10.86
CA LEU A 320 23.64 -1.65 -9.61
C LEU A 320 23.13 -0.87 -8.40
N CYS A 321 23.23 0.46 -8.42
CA CYS A 321 22.70 1.31 -7.35
C CYS A 321 21.18 1.13 -7.18
N GLY A 322 20.44 1.07 -8.29
CA GLY A 322 19.00 0.83 -8.28
C GLY A 322 18.64 -0.53 -7.70
N SER A 323 19.37 -1.59 -8.06
CA SER A 323 19.15 -2.94 -7.52
C SER A 323 19.33 -3.01 -6.01
N VAL A 324 20.35 -2.32 -5.48
CA VAL A 324 20.59 -2.22 -4.03
C VAL A 324 19.43 -1.48 -3.35
N MET A 325 18.99 -0.35 -3.91
CA MET A 325 17.88 0.43 -3.36
C MET A 325 16.56 -0.36 -3.35
N ILE A 326 16.25 -1.07 -4.44
CA ILE A 326 15.06 -1.93 -4.54
C ILE A 326 15.13 -3.07 -3.52
N TYR A 327 16.30 -3.70 -3.37
CA TYR A 327 16.50 -4.77 -2.39
C TYR A 327 16.23 -4.30 -0.95
N TYR A 328 16.79 -3.15 -0.56
CA TYR A 328 16.52 -2.58 0.77
C TYR A 328 15.06 -2.18 0.95
N PHE A 329 14.41 -1.63 -0.08
CA PHE A 329 13.00 -1.28 -0.03
C PHE A 329 12.10 -2.51 0.17
N ILE A 330 12.33 -3.58 -0.59
CA ILE A 330 11.59 -4.84 -0.47
C ILE A 330 11.80 -5.45 0.91
N ARG A 331 13.04 -5.45 1.41
CA ARG A 331 13.36 -5.98 2.74
C ARG A 331 12.67 -5.19 3.85
N SER A 332 12.72 -3.86 3.76
CA SER A 332 12.12 -2.96 4.77
C SER A 332 10.60 -2.99 4.79
N SER A 333 9.96 -3.26 3.64
CA SER A 333 8.49 -3.22 3.50
C SER A 333 7.90 -4.61 3.23
N SER A 334 8.59 -5.66 3.65
CA SER A 334 8.26 -7.05 3.29
C SER A 334 6.87 -7.49 3.76
N ALA A 335 6.48 -7.12 4.99
CA ALA A 335 5.15 -7.41 5.53
C ALA A 335 4.04 -6.78 4.68
N GLN A 336 4.15 -5.48 4.40
CA GLN A 336 3.17 -4.74 3.58
C GLN A 336 3.11 -5.24 2.12
N LEU A 337 4.27 -5.53 1.52
CA LEU A 337 4.34 -6.04 0.14
C LEU A 337 3.75 -7.45 0.04
N SER A 338 3.95 -8.30 1.05
CA SER A 338 3.35 -9.63 1.13
C SER A 338 1.82 -9.53 1.28
N ALA A 339 1.35 -8.67 2.20
CA ALA A 339 -0.06 -8.50 2.51
C ALA A 339 -0.89 -7.93 1.34
N TYR A 340 -0.32 -7.00 0.56
CA TYR A 340 -1.08 -6.19 -0.40
C TYR A 340 -0.70 -6.41 -1.87
N VAL A 341 0.56 -6.75 -2.19
CA VAL A 341 1.03 -6.75 -3.59
C VAL A 341 1.26 -8.16 -4.13
N GLY A 342 1.90 -9.00 -3.33
CA GLY A 342 2.41 -10.30 -3.72
C GLY A 342 3.72 -10.22 -4.53
N MET A 343 4.67 -11.08 -4.17
CA MET A 343 6.04 -11.08 -4.74
C MET A 343 6.08 -11.29 -6.27
N LYS A 344 5.13 -12.06 -6.81
CA LYS A 344 5.04 -12.34 -8.24
C LYS A 344 4.76 -11.07 -9.06
N THR A 345 3.85 -10.23 -8.58
CA THR A 345 3.46 -8.97 -9.25
C THR A 345 4.65 -8.01 -9.32
N ILE A 346 5.38 -7.88 -8.21
CA ILE A 346 6.59 -7.06 -8.11
C ILE A 346 7.63 -7.52 -9.15
N LEU A 347 7.89 -8.83 -9.24
CA LEU A 347 8.85 -9.38 -10.19
C LEU A 347 8.46 -9.10 -11.64
N VAL A 348 7.18 -9.26 -11.99
CA VAL A 348 6.67 -8.97 -13.34
C VAL A 348 6.85 -7.49 -13.69
N ASN A 349 6.55 -6.58 -12.76
CA ASN A 349 6.71 -5.14 -12.99
C ASN A 349 8.16 -4.71 -13.18
N ILE A 350 9.08 -5.27 -12.39
CA ILE A 350 10.52 -5.04 -12.55
C ILE A 350 11.00 -5.55 -13.92
N LEU A 351 10.59 -6.75 -14.33
CA LEU A 351 10.94 -7.32 -15.63
C LEU A 351 10.40 -6.49 -16.79
N LEU A 352 9.13 -6.05 -16.72
CA LEU A 352 8.52 -5.23 -17.75
C LEU A 352 9.22 -3.86 -17.88
N THR A 353 9.53 -3.23 -16.76
CA THR A 353 10.28 -1.97 -16.73
C THR A 353 11.68 -2.15 -17.32
N GLY A 354 12.38 -3.24 -16.94
CA GLY A 354 13.68 -3.60 -17.50
C GLY A 354 13.63 -3.85 -19.01
N LEU A 355 12.57 -4.49 -19.51
CA LEU A 355 12.37 -4.72 -20.93
C LEU A 355 12.19 -3.41 -21.72
N ILE A 356 11.37 -2.49 -21.21
CA ILE A 356 11.15 -1.16 -21.83
C ILE A 356 12.47 -0.38 -21.88
N LEU A 357 13.22 -0.38 -20.78
CA LEU A 357 14.54 0.25 -20.70
C LEU A 357 15.53 -0.35 -21.69
N PHE A 358 15.55 -1.67 -21.83
CA PHE A 358 16.41 -2.36 -22.79
C PHE A 358 16.08 -2.00 -24.24
N ILE A 359 14.79 -1.91 -24.57
CA ILE A 359 14.34 -1.48 -25.91
C ILE A 359 14.77 -0.04 -26.18
N LEU A 360 14.50 0.88 -25.26
CA LEU A 360 14.87 2.30 -25.41
C LEU A 360 16.39 2.46 -25.55
N PHE A 361 17.16 1.76 -24.70
CA PHE A 361 18.61 1.74 -24.77
C PHE A 361 19.10 1.25 -26.14
N GLY A 362 18.55 0.14 -26.63
CA GLY A 362 18.88 -0.42 -27.94
C GLY A 362 18.62 0.57 -29.09
N CYS A 363 17.47 1.26 -29.04
CA CYS A 363 17.13 2.28 -30.03
C CYS A 363 18.14 3.45 -30.03
N TYR A 364 18.44 4.02 -28.86
CA TYR A 364 19.39 5.14 -28.75
C TYR A 364 20.82 4.72 -29.09
N PHE A 365 21.24 3.53 -28.68
CA PHE A 365 22.55 3.00 -29.02
C PHE A 365 22.68 2.82 -30.55
N ALA A 366 21.67 2.23 -31.19
CA ALA A 366 21.67 2.00 -32.64
C ALA A 366 21.66 3.31 -33.45
N THR A 367 20.85 4.30 -33.05
CA THR A 367 20.80 5.61 -33.73
C THR A 367 22.14 6.34 -33.59
N THR A 368 22.68 6.40 -32.38
CA THR A 368 23.99 7.00 -32.09
C THR A 368 25.09 6.31 -32.88
N TRP A 369 25.04 4.97 -32.98
CA TRP A 369 25.99 4.16 -33.74
C TRP A 369 25.99 4.53 -35.23
N ILE A 370 24.80 4.53 -35.85
CA ILE A 370 24.62 4.86 -37.27
C ILE A 370 25.10 6.29 -37.55
N LEU A 371 24.73 7.24 -36.69
CA LEU A 371 25.14 8.64 -36.82
C LEU A 371 26.66 8.81 -36.68
N PHE A 372 27.27 8.13 -35.70
CA PHE A 372 28.71 8.14 -35.47
C PHE A 372 29.47 7.61 -36.69
N GLN A 373 29.03 6.48 -37.27
CA GLN A 373 29.62 5.93 -38.50
C GLN A 373 29.50 6.90 -39.68
N ARG A 374 28.30 7.48 -39.89
CA ARG A 374 28.08 8.47 -40.96
C ARG A 374 28.95 9.70 -40.80
N ASN A 375 29.20 10.17 -39.58
CA ASN A 375 30.03 11.34 -39.32
C ASN A 375 31.52 11.08 -39.64
N ILE A 376 31.98 9.85 -39.45
CA ILE A 376 33.34 9.43 -39.83
C ILE A 376 33.48 9.26 -41.35
N GLU A 377 32.44 8.75 -42.03
CA GLU A 377 32.47 8.44 -43.47
C GLU A 377 32.15 9.65 -44.37
N GLY A 378 31.27 10.57 -43.93
CA GLY A 378 30.63 11.62 -44.74
C GLY A 378 31.50 12.80 -45.20
N ASN A 379 32.83 12.69 -45.18
CA ASN A 379 33.73 13.74 -45.67
C ASN A 379 34.95 13.13 -46.40
N LYS A 380 34.68 12.12 -47.24
CA LYS A 380 35.64 11.62 -48.23
C LYS A 380 35.54 12.38 -49.54
#